data_AF-A0A2P0QM73-F1
#
_entry.id   AF-A0A2P0QM73-F1
#
_cell.length_a   1.000
_cell.length_b   1.000
_cell.length_c   1.000
_cell.angle_alpha   90.00
_cell.angle_beta   90.00
_cell.angle_gamma   90.00
#
_symmetry.space_group_name_H-M   'P 1'
#
loop_
_entity.id
_entity.type
_entity.pdbx_description
1 polymer ?
#
loop_
_entity_poly.entity_id
_entity_poly.type
_entity_poly.pdbx_seq_one_letter_code
_entity_poly.pdbx_strand_id
1 'polypeptide(L)'
;DLNYKNMPSDPEMIEKAFLRAAYFIKSGEIVVREGEVLGHGHKNTIWVNVKMPENPQVMRDITQSFTKDYTVGLSNYPVRDYLAPHPFVINVDVEA
;
A
#
# COMPACT_ATOMS: atom_id res chain seq x y z
N ASP A 1 14.73 -4.93 30.71
CA ASP A 1 15.09 -3.69 29.99
C ASP A 1 16.02 -3.96 28.81
N LEU A 2 15.82 -3.24 27.71
CA LEU A 2 16.71 -3.28 26.55
C LEU A 2 18.03 -2.56 26.90
N ASN A 3 19.10 -3.32 27.13
CA ASN A 3 20.44 -2.78 27.40
C ASN A 3 21.33 -2.97 26.18
N TYR A 4 21.74 -1.86 25.55
CA TYR A 4 22.60 -1.90 24.36
C TYR A 4 23.96 -2.57 24.61
N LYS A 5 24.46 -2.55 25.86
CA LYS A 5 25.73 -3.20 26.24
C LYS A 5 25.64 -4.72 26.27
N ASN A 6 24.43 -5.27 26.31
CA ASN A 6 24.17 -6.72 26.35
C ASN A 6 23.57 -7.22 25.03
N MET A 7 23.74 -6.48 23.93
CA MET A 7 23.31 -6.97 22.63
C MET A 7 24.19 -8.13 22.16
N PRO A 8 23.62 -9.15 21.51
CA PRO A 8 24.41 -10.23 20.94
C PRO A 8 25.34 -9.68 19.85
N SER A 9 26.61 -10.08 19.89
CA SER A 9 27.59 -9.83 18.82
C SER A 9 27.67 -11.00 17.83
N ASP A 10 27.08 -12.14 18.20
CA ASP A 10 27.00 -13.31 17.34
C ASP A 10 26.05 -13.04 16.15
N PRO A 11 26.52 -13.23 14.91
CA PRO A 11 25.71 -12.96 13.72
C PRO A 11 24.40 -13.75 13.64
N GLU A 12 24.39 -15.03 14.04
CA GLU A 12 23.19 -15.87 13.99
C GLU A 12 22.14 -15.41 15.01
N MET A 13 22.58 -14.97 16.19
CA MET A 13 21.70 -14.39 17.20
C MET A 13 21.10 -13.05 16.73
N ILE A 14 21.87 -12.23 16.02
CA ILE A 14 21.38 -10.97 15.44
C ILE A 14 20.32 -11.26 14.37
N GLU A 15 20.60 -12.19 13.44
CA GLU A 15 19.65 -12.58 12.40
C GLU A 15 18.34 -13.09 13.01
N LYS A 16 18.43 -13.99 13.99
CA LYS A 16 17.27 -14.53 14.70
C LYS A 16 16.44 -13.44 15.38
N ALA A 17 17.08 -12.41 15.94
CA ALA A 17 16.41 -11.29 16.59
C ALA A 17 15.64 -10.40 15.58
N PHE A 18 16.20 -10.16 14.40
CA PHE A 18 15.51 -9.40 13.34
C PHE A 18 14.39 -10.21 12.66
N LEU A 19 14.51 -11.54 12.62
CA LEU A 19 13.51 -12.42 12.00
C LEU A 19 12.20 -12.51 12.82
N ARG A 20 12.29 -12.47 14.15
CA ARG A 20 11.11 -12.59 15.05
C ARG A 20 11.06 -11.44 16.06
N ALA A 21 10.35 -10.38 15.70
CA ALA A 21 10.17 -9.24 16.59
C ALA A 21 9.39 -9.61 17.86
N ALA A 22 9.88 -9.17 19.03
CA ALA A 22 9.17 -9.35 20.30
C ALA A 22 7.85 -8.57 20.33
N TYR A 23 7.79 -7.39 19.71
CA TYR A 23 6.58 -6.60 19.51
C TYR A 23 6.64 -5.90 18.15
N PHE A 24 5.53 -5.93 17.40
CA PHE A 24 5.32 -5.08 16.23
C PHE A 24 4.00 -4.34 16.38
N ILE A 25 4.07 -3.01 16.30
CA ILE A 25 2.93 -2.12 16.48
C ILE A 25 2.63 -1.44 15.15
N LYS A 26 1.39 -1.55 14.69
CA LYS A 26 0.92 -0.91 13.46
C LYS A 26 -0.36 -0.14 13.74
N SER A 27 -0.37 1.14 13.37
CA SER A 27 -1.54 2.02 13.56
C SER A 27 -2.04 2.09 15.02
N GLY A 28 -1.13 1.99 16.00
CA GLY A 28 -1.47 2.00 17.43
C GLY A 28 -1.83 0.63 18.03
N GLU A 29 -1.86 -0.44 17.23
CA GLU A 29 -2.23 -1.79 17.68
C GLU A 29 -1.03 -2.74 17.65
N ILE A 30 -0.91 -3.59 18.67
CA ILE A 30 0.09 -4.68 18.69
C ILE A 30 -0.42 -5.78 17.74
N VAL A 31 0.28 -5.99 16.62
CA VAL A 31 -0.06 -6.99 15.61
C VAL A 31 0.87 -8.21 15.61
N VAL A 32 2.05 -8.09 16.22
CA VAL A 32 2.94 -9.23 16.51
C VAL A 32 3.37 -9.15 17.97
N ARG A 33 3.39 -10.30 18.65
CA ARG A 33 3.97 -10.47 19.99
C ARG A 33 4.79 -11.75 20.02
N GLU A 34 6.03 -11.66 20.48
CA GLU A 34 6.97 -12.79 20.61
C GLU A 34 7.14 -13.58 19.29
N GLY A 35 7.13 -12.86 18.16
CA GLY A 35 7.23 -13.42 16.82
C GLY A 35 5.95 -14.09 16.31
N GLU A 36 4.86 -14.09 17.07
CA GLU A 36 3.55 -14.62 16.65
C GLU A 36 2.64 -13.49 16.17
N VAL A 37 1.98 -13.71 15.03
CA VAL A 37 1.06 -12.74 14.42
C VAL A 37 -0.28 -12.81 15.15
N LEU A 38 -0.65 -11.73 15.85
CA LEU A 38 -1.91 -11.61 16.57
C LEU A 38 -3.05 -11.11 15.68
N GLY A 39 -2.71 -10.41 14.59
CA GLY A 39 -3.69 -9.84 13.68
C GLY A 39 -3.06 -9.05 12.54
N HIS A 40 -3.91 -8.44 11.74
CA HIS A 40 -3.51 -7.74 10.53
C HIS A 40 -3.48 -6.21 10.68
N GLY A 41 -4.01 -5.70 11.79
CA GLY A 41 -4.17 -4.27 12.08
C GLY A 41 -5.02 -3.53 11.05
N HIS A 42 -5.19 -2.23 11.27
CA HIS A 42 -5.83 -1.34 10.31
C HIS A 42 -4.85 -0.98 9.18
N LYS A 43 -5.11 -1.52 7.99
CA LYS A 43 -4.32 -1.30 6.76
C LYS A 43 -4.99 -0.27 5.89
N ASN A 44 -4.17 0.55 5.22
CA ASN A 44 -4.64 1.51 4.22
C ASN A 44 -4.18 1.09 2.82
N THR A 45 -5.03 1.34 1.82
CA THR A 45 -4.69 1.31 0.40
C THR A 45 -4.26 2.71 -0.02
N ILE A 46 -2.95 2.89 -0.22
CA ILE A 46 -2.37 4.19 -0.57
C ILE A 46 -2.37 4.34 -2.10
N TRP A 47 -2.93 5.44 -2.61
CA TRP A 47 -2.90 5.78 -4.04
C TRP A 47 -2.93 7.29 -4.26
N VAL A 48 -2.56 7.72 -5.46
CA VAL A 48 -2.43 9.13 -5.82
C VAL A 48 -3.64 9.60 -6.63
N ASN A 49 -4.22 10.72 -6.23
CA ASN A 49 -5.27 11.43 -6.94
C ASN A 49 -4.67 12.68 -7.57
N VAL A 50 -4.26 12.56 -8.83
CA VAL A 50 -3.69 13.67 -9.60
C VAL A 50 -4.83 14.59 -10.06
N LYS A 51 -4.75 15.87 -9.70
CA LYS A 51 -5.68 16.91 -10.15
C LYS A 51 -5.06 17.62 -11.35
N MET A 52 -5.61 17.36 -12.53
CA MET A 52 -5.26 18.03 -13.77
C MET A 52 -6.52 18.21 -14.63
N PRO A 53 -6.55 19.22 -15.52
CA PRO A 53 -7.62 19.36 -16.50
C PRO A 53 -7.76 18.10 -17.38
N GLU A 54 -8.99 17.70 -17.67
CA GLU A 54 -9.21 16.60 -18.61
C GLU A 54 -8.72 16.99 -20.01
N ASN A 55 -8.05 16.04 -20.68
CA ASN A 55 -7.63 16.20 -22.07
C ASN A 55 -8.58 15.41 -22.99
N PRO A 56 -9.43 16.08 -23.78
CA PRO A 56 -10.40 15.40 -24.66
C PRO A 56 -9.76 14.49 -25.71
N GLN A 57 -8.55 14.85 -26.19
CA GLN A 57 -7.82 14.03 -27.15
C GLN A 57 -7.41 12.70 -26.53
N VAL A 58 -6.87 12.74 -25.30
CA VAL A 58 -6.48 11.53 -24.57
C VAL A 58 -7.69 10.63 -24.31
N MET A 59 -8.82 11.20 -23.88
CA MET A 59 -10.05 10.41 -23.63
C MET A 59 -10.59 9.75 -24.90
N ARG A 60 -10.53 10.45 -26.05
CA ARG A 60 -10.90 9.90 -27.35
C ARG A 60 -10.00 8.73 -27.73
N ASP A 61 -8.68 8.90 -27.59
CA ASP A 61 -7.71 7.88 -27.98
C ASP A 61 -7.85 6.62 -27.11
N ILE A 62 -8.03 6.78 -25.80
CA ILE A 62 -8.33 5.67 -24.87
C ILE A 62 -9.61 4.95 -25.30
N THR A 63 -10.69 5.68 -25.55
CA THR A 63 -11.98 5.08 -25.94
C THR A 63 -11.86 4.29 -27.24
N GLN A 64 -11.12 4.81 -28.21
CA GLN A 64 -10.87 4.13 -29.47
C GLN A 64 -10.08 2.83 -29.28
N SER A 65 -9.00 2.86 -28.47
CA SER A 65 -8.22 1.66 -28.16
C SER A 65 -9.06 0.61 -27.44
N PHE A 66 -9.88 1.00 -26.46
CA PHE A 66 -10.76 0.06 -25.76
C PHE A 66 -11.79 -0.59 -26.69
N THR A 67 -12.24 0.12 -27.72
CA THR A 67 -13.22 -0.40 -28.68
C THR A 67 -12.59 -1.38 -29.69
N LYS A 68 -11.35 -1.13 -30.10
CA LYS A 68 -10.68 -1.90 -31.17
C LYS A 68 -9.86 -3.06 -30.64
N ASP A 69 -9.12 -2.84 -29.55
CA ASP A 69 -7.99 -3.70 -29.17
C ASP A 69 -8.22 -4.44 -27.84
N TYR A 70 -9.15 -3.96 -27.00
CA TYR A 70 -9.45 -4.58 -25.70
C TYR A 70 -10.67 -5.50 -25.78
N THR A 71 -10.68 -6.50 -24.91
CA THR A 71 -11.76 -7.48 -24.78
C THR A 71 -12.79 -7.11 -23.70
N VAL A 72 -12.57 -6.02 -22.98
CA VAL A 72 -13.47 -5.51 -21.94
C VAL A 72 -13.89 -4.08 -22.24
N GLY A 73 -15.12 -3.72 -21.86
CA GLY A 73 -15.59 -2.35 -21.99
C GLY A 73 -14.87 -1.39 -21.04
N LEU A 74 -14.60 -0.17 -21.50
CA LEU A 74 -13.94 0.88 -20.69
C LEU A 74 -14.67 1.15 -19.37
N SER A 75 -16.00 1.07 -19.34
CA SER A 75 -16.79 1.25 -18.11
C SER A 75 -16.55 0.19 -17.03
N ASN A 76 -16.01 -0.97 -17.40
CA ASN A 76 -15.69 -2.09 -16.50
C ASN A 76 -14.21 -2.13 -16.12
N TYR A 77 -13.37 -1.28 -16.73
CA TYR A 77 -11.93 -1.28 -16.52
C TYR A 77 -11.48 -0.61 -15.22
N PRO A 78 -12.04 0.53 -14.79
CA PRO A 78 -11.65 1.16 -13.53
C PRO A 78 -11.88 0.24 -12.33
N VAL A 79 -10.87 0.18 -11.45
CA VAL A 79 -11.02 -0.44 -10.12
C VAL A 79 -12.07 0.35 -9.35
N ARG A 80 -13.07 -0.36 -8.82
CA ARG A 80 -14.18 0.26 -8.07
C ARG A 80 -13.74 0.61 -6.65
N ASP A 81 -14.19 1.75 -6.13
CA ASP A 81 -13.82 2.25 -4.80
C ASP A 81 -14.06 1.25 -3.67
N TYR A 82 -15.12 0.45 -3.75
CA TYR A 82 -15.44 -0.57 -2.73
C TYR A 82 -14.39 -1.68 -2.63
N LEU A 83 -13.52 -1.85 -3.64
CA LEU A 83 -12.40 -2.80 -3.60
C LEU A 83 -11.19 -2.25 -2.82
N ALA A 84 -11.21 -0.96 -2.46
CA ALA A 84 -10.20 -0.31 -1.62
C ALA A 84 -10.88 0.30 -0.37
N PRO A 85 -11.35 -0.52 0.58
CA PRO A 85 -12.22 -0.08 1.68
C PRO A 85 -11.58 0.86 2.70
N HIS A 86 -10.25 0.97 2.71
CA HIS A 86 -9.50 1.87 3.61
C HIS A 86 -8.53 2.74 2.79
N PRO A 87 -9.03 3.68 1.98
CA PRO A 87 -8.16 4.46 1.10
C PRO A 87 -7.39 5.51 1.90
N PHE A 88 -6.10 5.65 1.59
CA PHE A 88 -5.29 6.80 1.98
C PHE A 88 -4.86 7.51 0.70
N VAL A 89 -5.61 8.55 0.33
CA VAL A 89 -5.46 9.23 -0.96
C VAL A 89 -4.48 10.39 -0.82
N ILE A 90 -3.45 10.38 -1.65
CA ILE A 90 -2.49 11.48 -1.77
C ILE A 90 -2.96 12.38 -2.91
N ASN A 91 -3.46 13.57 -2.60
CA ASN A 91 -3.85 14.54 -3.61
C ASN A 91 -2.61 15.27 -4.13
N VAL A 92 -2.47 15.35 -5.45
CA VAL A 92 -1.37 16.04 -6.11
C VAL A 92 -1.96 16.98 -7.14
N ASP A 93 -1.76 18.28 -6.94
CA ASP A 93 -2.10 19.30 -7.93
C ASP A 93 -0.92 19.46 -8.89
N VAL A 94 -1.21 19.37 -10.20
CA VAL A 94 -0.20 19.55 -11.25
C VAL A 94 -0.51 20.83 -12.00
N GLU A 95 0.44 21.76 -11.99
CA GLU A 95 0.37 22.94 -12.87
C GLU A 95 0.60 22.49 -14.32
N ALA A 96 -0.25 22.98 -15.22
CA ALA A 96 -0.24 22.64 -16.65
C ALA A 96 0.91 23.32 -17.41
#